data_AF-A0A485C7C6-F1
#
_entry.id   AF-A0A485C7C6-F1
#
_cell.length_a   1.000
_cell.length_b   1.000
_cell.length_c   1.000
_cell.angle_alpha   90.00
_cell.angle_beta   90.00
_cell.angle_gamma   90.00
#
_symmetry.space_group_name_H-M   'P 1'
#
loop_
_entity.id
_entity.type
_entity.pdbx_description
1 polymer ?
#
loop_
_entity_poly.entity_id
_entity_poly.type
_entity_poly.pdbx_seq_one_letter_code
_entity_poly.pdbx_strand_id
1 'polypeptide(L)'
;MNIVGNLYVSNGMSAGNTANEARVQALSEVFERHIKNRIIAESISLPEIPAEVMARYPGVVESINKLEAEGFPIFAYDGSLGGKYPVICVVLFNPTNGTCFASFGAHPDFGVALERTVTELLQGRSLKDLDVFTPPTFDDEEVAEHANLETHFIDSSGLISWDMFKQDADYPFVDWSFSGTTEEEFATLMAIFKEEDKEVYIADYEHLSVYACRIIVPGMSDIYPAEDLWLANNSMGSHLRETPALPAGQ
;
A
#
# COMPACT_ATOMS: atom_id res chain seq x y z
N MET A 1 14.96 -12.19 13.91
CA MET A 1 14.84 -10.72 13.98
C MET A 1 15.56 -10.00 12.84
N ASN A 2 16.82 -10.32 12.49
CA ASN A 2 17.53 -9.64 11.39
C ASN A 2 16.76 -9.69 10.06
N ILE A 3 16.30 -10.87 9.63
CA ILE A 3 15.46 -11.02 8.43
C ILE A 3 14.19 -10.17 8.53
N VAL A 4 13.45 -10.30 9.64
CA VAL A 4 12.21 -9.56 9.90
C VAL A 4 12.40 -8.03 9.75
N GLY A 5 13.47 -7.50 10.35
CA GLY A 5 13.74 -6.07 10.35
C GLY A 5 14.31 -5.52 9.04
N ASN A 6 14.99 -6.33 8.22
CA ASN A 6 15.48 -5.89 6.91
C ASN A 6 14.38 -5.99 5.84
N LEU A 7 13.66 -7.11 5.79
CA LEU A 7 12.81 -7.40 4.62
C LEU A 7 11.36 -6.93 4.77
N TYR A 8 10.81 -6.97 5.99
CA TYR A 8 9.38 -6.73 6.22
C TYR A 8 9.10 -5.42 6.95
N VAL A 9 10.13 -4.78 7.54
CA VAL A 9 10.07 -3.46 8.19
C VAL A 9 8.82 -3.22 9.05
N SER A 10 7.87 -2.40 8.62
CA SER A 10 6.60 -2.17 9.31
C SER A 10 5.39 -2.83 8.65
N ASN A 11 5.56 -3.48 7.49
CA ASN A 11 4.45 -4.06 6.75
C ASN A 11 3.84 -5.26 7.48
N GLY A 12 2.51 -5.34 7.47
CA GLY A 12 1.74 -6.39 8.10
C GLY A 12 1.66 -6.25 9.63
N MET A 13 1.87 -5.05 10.18
CA MET A 13 1.73 -4.79 11.62
C MET A 13 0.40 -4.13 11.92
N SER A 14 -0.28 -4.57 12.99
CA SER A 14 -1.56 -4.00 13.38
C SER A 14 -1.79 -4.03 14.88
N ALA A 15 -2.65 -3.14 15.35
CA ALA A 15 -3.28 -3.20 16.66
C ALA A 15 -4.79 -2.92 16.52
N GLY A 16 -5.59 -3.47 17.42
CA GLY A 16 -7.04 -3.36 17.33
C GLY A 16 -7.74 -3.70 18.64
N ASN A 17 -9.05 -3.46 18.67
CA ASN A 17 -9.87 -3.72 19.85
C ASN A 17 -10.05 -5.22 20.11
N THR A 18 -10.00 -6.03 19.05
CA THR A 18 -10.07 -7.50 19.12
C THR A 18 -8.95 -8.13 18.28
N ALA A 19 -8.65 -9.40 18.55
CA ALA A 19 -7.63 -10.13 17.81
C ALA A 19 -7.91 -10.17 16.30
N ASN A 20 -9.16 -10.50 15.93
CA ASN A 20 -9.54 -10.60 14.52
C ASN A 20 -9.58 -9.24 13.83
N GLU A 21 -10.00 -8.17 14.50
CA GLU A 21 -9.97 -6.81 13.92
C GLU A 21 -8.54 -6.40 13.52
N ALA A 22 -7.58 -6.60 14.42
CA ALA A 22 -6.18 -6.31 14.12
C ALA A 22 -5.61 -7.23 13.03
N ARG A 23 -5.93 -8.54 13.07
CA ARG A 23 -5.49 -9.47 12.03
C ARG A 23 -6.06 -9.14 10.66
N VAL A 24 -7.34 -8.75 10.57
CA VAL A 24 -7.98 -8.31 9.33
C VAL A 24 -7.28 -7.07 8.77
N GLN A 25 -6.95 -6.09 9.62
CA GLN A 25 -6.21 -4.92 9.16
C GLN A 25 -4.78 -5.30 8.71
N ALA A 26 -4.06 -6.12 9.47
CA ALA A 26 -2.71 -6.57 9.08
C ALA A 26 -2.70 -7.36 7.76
N LEU A 27 -3.67 -8.27 7.55
CA LEU A 27 -3.80 -9.01 6.30
C LEU A 27 -4.18 -8.10 5.13
N SER A 28 -5.08 -7.14 5.36
CA SER A 28 -5.44 -6.13 4.36
C SER A 28 -4.22 -5.28 4.00
N GLU A 29 -3.39 -4.92 4.98
CA GLU A 29 -2.13 -4.19 4.77
C GLU A 29 -1.19 -4.95 3.82
N VAL A 30 -1.06 -6.27 4.02
CA VAL A 30 -0.28 -7.13 3.12
C VAL A 30 -0.84 -7.10 1.69
N PHE A 31 -2.16 -7.22 1.51
CA PHE A 31 -2.76 -7.08 0.18
C PHE A 31 -2.54 -5.71 -0.43
N GLU A 32 -2.70 -4.64 0.35
CA GLU A 32 -2.49 -3.27 -0.12
C GLU A 32 -1.10 -3.10 -0.73
N ARG A 33 -0.04 -3.51 -0.01
CA ARG A 33 1.36 -3.33 -0.49
C ARG A 33 1.67 -4.28 -1.63
N HIS A 34 1.25 -5.54 -1.53
CA HIS A 34 1.50 -6.52 -2.58
C HIS A 34 0.87 -6.10 -3.91
N ILE A 35 -0.41 -5.71 -3.87
CA ILE A 35 -1.15 -5.34 -5.07
C ILE A 35 -0.75 -3.95 -5.57
N LYS A 36 -0.42 -2.99 -4.68
CA LYS A 36 0.23 -1.74 -5.07
C LYS A 36 1.48 -2.00 -5.91
N ASN A 37 2.39 -2.84 -5.42
CA ASN A 37 3.63 -3.14 -6.11
C ASN A 37 3.39 -3.78 -7.48
N ARG A 38 2.42 -4.70 -7.58
CA ARG A 38 2.04 -5.32 -8.85
C ARG A 38 1.45 -4.31 -9.84
N ILE A 39 0.50 -3.49 -9.39
CA ILE A 39 -0.13 -2.46 -10.22
C ILE A 39 0.91 -1.51 -10.80
N ILE A 40 1.87 -1.07 -9.97
CA ILE A 40 2.93 -0.16 -10.40
C ILE A 40 3.90 -0.88 -11.33
N ALA A 41 4.51 -1.98 -10.90
CA ALA A 41 5.58 -2.64 -11.64
C ALA A 41 5.12 -3.31 -12.95
N GLU A 42 3.86 -3.72 -13.03
CA GLU A 42 3.28 -4.30 -14.26
C GLU A 42 2.60 -3.23 -15.14
N SER A 43 2.72 -1.93 -14.80
CA SER A 43 2.10 -0.80 -15.52
C SER A 43 0.60 -1.00 -15.80
N ILE A 44 -0.15 -1.52 -14.82
CA ILE A 44 -1.54 -1.94 -15.02
C ILE A 44 -2.48 -0.75 -15.17
N SER A 45 -3.30 -0.76 -16.23
CA SER A 45 -4.44 0.15 -16.36
C SER A 45 -5.64 -0.36 -15.55
N LEU A 46 -6.09 0.45 -14.60
CA LEU A 46 -7.18 0.09 -13.69
C LEU A 46 -8.53 0.63 -14.15
N PRO A 47 -9.64 -0.08 -13.90
CA PRO A 47 -10.97 0.42 -14.18
C PRO A 47 -11.41 1.48 -13.16
N GLU A 48 -11.96 2.59 -13.65
CA GLU A 48 -12.56 3.61 -12.78
C GLU A 48 -13.77 3.05 -12.02
N ILE A 49 -13.94 3.51 -10.77
CA ILE A 49 -15.12 3.20 -9.97
C ILE A 49 -16.31 4.01 -10.52
N PRO A 50 -17.40 3.36 -10.97
CA PRO A 50 -18.55 4.07 -11.54
C PRO A 50 -19.17 5.08 -10.56
N ALA A 51 -19.70 6.18 -11.09
CA ALA A 51 -20.27 7.26 -10.28
C ALA A 51 -21.43 6.78 -9.38
N GLU A 52 -22.22 5.83 -9.83
CA GLU A 52 -23.30 5.20 -9.05
C GLU A 52 -22.79 4.39 -7.85
N VAL A 53 -21.58 3.82 -7.95
CA VAL A 53 -20.92 3.11 -6.85
C VAL A 53 -20.32 4.11 -5.88
N MET A 54 -19.65 5.15 -6.39
CA MET A 54 -19.12 6.26 -5.59
C MET A 54 -20.22 6.96 -4.78
N ALA A 55 -21.43 7.10 -5.35
CA ALA A 55 -22.57 7.75 -4.69
C ALA A 55 -23.03 7.05 -3.39
N ARG A 56 -22.61 5.79 -3.15
CA ARG A 56 -22.87 5.07 -1.89
C ARG A 56 -22.06 5.64 -0.71
N TYR A 57 -20.98 6.38 -1.00
CA TYR A 57 -20.03 6.89 0.00
C TYR A 57 -19.95 8.43 -0.07
N PRO A 58 -21.02 9.15 0.31
CA PRO A 58 -21.12 10.59 0.10
C PRO A 58 -20.01 11.40 0.81
N GLY A 59 -19.50 10.93 1.95
CA GLY A 59 -18.38 11.58 2.64
C GLY A 59 -17.08 11.54 1.85
N VAL A 60 -16.80 10.43 1.16
CA VAL A 60 -15.64 10.31 0.27
C VAL A 60 -15.83 11.19 -0.96
N VAL A 61 -17.02 11.15 -1.58
CA VAL A 61 -17.35 12.01 -2.72
C VAL A 61 -17.20 13.49 -2.38
N GLU A 62 -17.62 13.92 -1.19
CA GLU A 62 -17.41 15.29 -0.73
C GLU A 62 -15.93 15.66 -0.62
N SER A 63 -15.10 14.76 -0.08
CA SER A 63 -13.65 14.96 0.01
C SER A 63 -12.98 15.06 -1.36
N ILE A 64 -13.37 14.19 -2.31
CA ILE A 64 -12.86 14.22 -3.68
C ILE A 64 -13.27 15.53 -4.38
N ASN A 65 -14.55 15.91 -4.30
CA ASN A 65 -15.04 17.15 -4.91
C ASN A 65 -14.32 18.40 -4.36
N LYS A 66 -13.93 18.39 -3.08
CA LYS A 66 -13.14 19.47 -2.48
C LYS A 66 -11.74 19.54 -3.09
N LEU A 67 -11.07 18.41 -3.30
CA LEU A 67 -9.76 18.37 -3.96
C LEU A 67 -9.84 18.85 -5.40
N GLU A 68 -10.85 18.41 -6.14
CA GLU A 68 -11.07 18.84 -7.52
C GLU A 68 -11.39 20.34 -7.62
N ALA A 69 -12.18 20.88 -6.68
CA ALA A 69 -12.48 22.30 -6.61
C ALA A 69 -11.24 23.17 -6.31
N GLU A 70 -10.24 22.60 -5.64
CA GLU A 70 -8.93 23.22 -5.40
C GLU A 70 -7.95 23.02 -6.59
N GLY A 71 -8.39 22.37 -7.66
CA GLY A 71 -7.64 22.20 -8.90
C GLY A 71 -6.80 20.91 -8.98
N PHE A 72 -7.07 19.92 -8.13
CA PHE A 72 -6.41 18.62 -8.15
C PHE A 72 -7.35 17.55 -8.74
N PRO A 73 -7.21 17.15 -10.02
CA PRO A 73 -7.99 16.06 -10.58
C PRO A 73 -7.76 14.76 -9.81
N ILE A 74 -8.84 14.03 -9.54
CA ILE A 74 -8.80 12.77 -8.80
C ILE A 74 -9.32 11.64 -9.67
N PHE A 75 -8.60 10.53 -9.68
CA PHE A 75 -9.04 9.27 -10.27
C PHE A 75 -9.25 8.25 -9.16
N ALA A 76 -10.42 7.63 -9.11
CA ALA A 76 -10.74 6.57 -8.17
C ALA A 76 -10.89 5.25 -8.93
N TYR A 77 -10.00 4.30 -8.64
CA TYR A 77 -9.85 3.04 -9.36
C TYR A 77 -10.14 1.84 -8.47
N ASP A 78 -10.78 0.84 -9.06
CA ASP A 78 -10.86 -0.49 -8.47
C ASP A 78 -9.54 -1.24 -8.68
N GLY A 79 -8.79 -1.45 -7.59
CA GLY A 79 -7.51 -2.15 -7.57
C GLY A 79 -7.63 -3.65 -7.34
N SER A 80 -8.83 -4.22 -7.40
CA SER A 80 -9.07 -5.63 -7.06
C SER A 80 -8.51 -6.64 -8.05
N LEU A 81 -8.06 -6.18 -9.22
CA LEU A 81 -7.58 -7.00 -10.33
C LEU A 81 -8.63 -8.06 -10.73
N GLY A 82 -9.84 -7.59 -11.04
CA GLY A 82 -10.97 -8.45 -11.43
C GLY A 82 -11.68 -9.10 -10.25
N GLY A 83 -11.75 -8.41 -9.10
CA GLY A 83 -12.47 -8.88 -7.92
C GLY A 83 -11.72 -9.90 -7.06
N LYS A 84 -10.41 -10.05 -7.26
CA LYS A 84 -9.58 -11.04 -6.56
C LYS A 84 -9.06 -10.53 -5.22
N TYR A 85 -8.76 -9.23 -5.11
CA TYR A 85 -8.16 -8.63 -3.92
C TYR A 85 -8.98 -7.45 -3.39
N PRO A 86 -9.00 -7.20 -2.07
CA PRO A 86 -9.81 -6.14 -1.46
C PRO A 86 -9.09 -4.77 -1.49
N VAL A 87 -8.71 -4.29 -2.67
CA VAL A 87 -7.80 -3.14 -2.84
C VAL A 87 -8.43 -2.03 -3.70
N ILE A 88 -8.23 -0.79 -3.28
CA ILE A 88 -8.60 0.44 -4.00
C ILE A 88 -7.33 1.25 -4.30
N CYS A 89 -7.33 1.97 -5.42
CA CYS A 89 -6.32 2.95 -5.76
C CYS A 89 -7.00 4.31 -5.99
N VAL A 90 -6.43 5.39 -5.43
CA VAL A 90 -6.87 6.76 -5.72
C VAL A 90 -5.65 7.56 -6.13
N VAL A 91 -5.72 8.19 -7.30
CA VAL A 91 -4.63 9.01 -7.83
C VAL A 91 -5.02 10.47 -7.85
N LEU A 92 -4.12 11.32 -7.37
CA LEU A 92 -4.22 12.76 -7.45
C LEU A 92 -3.24 13.29 -8.49
N PHE A 93 -3.72 14.18 -9.37
CA PHE A 93 -2.85 14.95 -10.26
C PHE A 93 -2.66 16.37 -9.73
N ASN A 94 -1.46 16.90 -9.89
CA ASN A 94 -1.16 18.32 -9.68
C ASN A 94 -0.85 18.98 -11.04
N PRO A 95 -1.82 19.69 -11.66
CA PRO A 95 -1.61 20.32 -12.96
C PRO A 95 -0.56 21.43 -12.96
N THR A 96 -0.18 21.95 -11.79
CA THR A 96 0.77 23.07 -11.67
C THR A 96 2.20 22.65 -12.02
N ASN A 97 2.56 21.40 -11.71
CA ASN A 97 3.89 20.83 -11.95
C ASN A 97 3.85 19.54 -12.79
N GLY A 98 2.66 19.05 -13.16
CA GLY A 98 2.48 17.87 -14.00
C GLY A 98 2.76 16.56 -13.28
N THR A 99 2.63 16.54 -11.95
CA THR A 99 2.96 15.37 -11.13
C THR A 99 1.70 14.57 -10.78
N CYS A 100 1.91 13.31 -10.39
CA CYS A 100 0.86 12.43 -9.89
C CYS A 100 1.25 11.82 -8.54
N PHE A 101 0.24 11.47 -7.75
CA PHE A 101 0.41 10.77 -6.49
C PHE A 101 -0.64 9.67 -6.38
N ALA A 102 -0.19 8.41 -6.39
CA ALA A 102 -1.04 7.24 -6.23
C ALA A 102 -1.07 6.76 -4.77
N SER A 103 -2.25 6.83 -4.16
CA SER A 103 -2.55 6.23 -2.86
C SER A 103 -3.24 4.88 -3.06
N PHE A 104 -3.00 3.95 -2.15
CA PHE A 104 -3.60 2.63 -2.13
C PHE A 104 -4.17 2.34 -0.74
N GLY A 105 -5.27 1.60 -0.70
CA GLY A 105 -5.89 1.20 0.55
C GLY A 105 -6.60 -0.14 0.38
N ALA A 106 -6.61 -0.94 1.44
CA ALA A 106 -7.27 -2.22 1.44
C ALA A 106 -8.11 -2.43 2.70
N HIS A 107 -9.25 -3.10 2.51
CA HIS A 107 -10.14 -3.58 3.56
C HIS A 107 -11.20 -4.52 2.95
N PRO A 108 -11.70 -5.57 3.65
CA PRO A 108 -12.75 -6.44 3.13
C PRO A 108 -14.03 -5.71 2.71
N ASP A 109 -14.35 -4.61 3.40
CA ASP A 109 -15.40 -3.67 3.01
C ASP A 109 -14.90 -2.63 2.00
N PHE A 110 -15.56 -2.57 0.84
CA PHE A 110 -15.25 -1.64 -0.25
C PHE A 110 -15.21 -0.17 0.19
N GLY A 111 -16.20 0.25 0.97
CA GLY A 111 -16.32 1.63 1.43
C GLY A 111 -15.20 2.02 2.38
N VAL A 112 -14.84 1.11 3.29
CA VAL A 112 -13.71 1.30 4.21
C VAL A 112 -12.39 1.33 3.45
N ALA A 113 -12.18 0.47 2.44
CA ALA A 113 -10.98 0.49 1.62
C ALA A 113 -10.85 1.82 0.86
N LEU A 114 -11.96 2.29 0.26
CA LEU A 114 -12.02 3.56 -0.46
C LEU A 114 -11.75 4.75 0.46
N GLU A 115 -12.40 4.82 1.62
CA GLU A 115 -12.19 5.89 2.61
C GLU A 115 -10.73 5.92 3.06
N ARG A 116 -10.17 4.77 3.44
CA ARG A 116 -8.76 4.65 3.87
C ARG A 116 -7.79 5.20 2.82
N THR A 117 -8.03 4.86 1.55
CA THR A 117 -7.19 5.30 0.43
C THR A 117 -7.18 6.83 0.30
N VAL A 118 -8.35 7.47 0.43
CA VAL A 118 -8.48 8.93 0.35
C VAL A 118 -7.91 9.61 1.60
N THR A 119 -8.07 9.03 2.78
CA THR A 119 -7.50 9.60 4.01
C THR A 119 -5.98 9.53 4.02
N GLU A 120 -5.39 8.44 3.52
CA GLU A 120 -3.93 8.27 3.44
C GLU A 120 -3.30 9.27 2.46
N LEU A 121 -3.99 9.57 1.35
CA LEU A 121 -3.59 10.57 0.36
C LEU A 121 -3.35 11.97 0.99
N LEU A 122 -4.06 12.30 2.08
CA LEU A 122 -3.94 13.59 2.76
C LEU A 122 -3.27 13.48 4.13
N GLN A 123 -2.85 12.29 4.54
CA GLN A 123 -2.31 12.07 5.87
C GLN A 123 -0.98 12.83 6.05
N GLY A 124 -0.97 13.76 7.01
CA GLY A 124 0.21 14.58 7.29
C GLY A 124 0.54 15.63 6.22
N ARG A 125 -0.35 15.86 5.25
CA ARG A 125 -0.14 16.81 4.15
C ARG A 125 -1.21 17.89 4.15
N SER A 126 -0.80 19.15 3.99
CA SER A 126 -1.71 20.21 3.56
C SER A 126 -1.80 20.24 2.04
N LEU A 127 -2.80 20.93 1.49
CA LEU A 127 -2.94 21.12 0.03
C LEU A 127 -1.70 21.78 -0.62
N LYS A 128 -0.90 22.52 0.17
CA LYS A 128 0.34 23.15 -0.30
C LYS A 128 1.51 22.19 -0.37
N ASP A 129 1.42 21.04 0.30
CA ASP A 129 2.49 20.04 0.39
C ASP A 129 2.33 18.93 -0.68
N LEU A 130 1.52 19.20 -1.72
CA LEU A 130 1.24 18.30 -2.85
C LEU A 130 2.12 18.58 -4.08
N ASP A 131 3.26 19.25 -3.90
CA ASP A 131 4.20 19.66 -4.95
C ASP A 131 5.48 18.80 -5.02
N VAL A 132 5.61 17.79 -4.15
CA VAL A 132 6.82 16.95 -3.97
C VAL A 132 6.82 15.65 -4.77
N PHE A 133 5.80 15.40 -5.59
CA PHE A 133 5.65 14.13 -6.33
C PHE A 133 6.30 14.18 -7.72
N THR A 134 6.26 13.07 -8.45
CA THR A 134 6.90 12.91 -9.75
C THR A 134 5.88 12.90 -10.91
N PRO A 135 6.26 13.37 -12.10
CA PRO A 135 5.46 13.18 -13.31
C PRO A 135 5.37 11.69 -13.68
N PRO A 136 4.24 11.23 -14.25
CA PRO A 136 4.18 9.89 -14.81
C PRO A 136 5.16 9.73 -15.99
N THR A 137 5.59 8.50 -16.25
CA THR A 137 6.58 8.15 -17.27
C THR A 137 6.07 7.08 -18.23
N PHE A 138 6.75 6.91 -19.36
CA PHE A 138 6.55 5.79 -20.29
C PHE A 138 7.70 4.77 -20.19
N ASP A 139 8.63 4.96 -19.25
CA ASP A 139 9.73 4.04 -19.00
C ASP A 139 9.26 2.93 -18.05
N ASP A 140 8.76 1.84 -18.63
CA ASP A 140 8.27 0.70 -17.86
C ASP A 140 9.39 -0.02 -17.09
N GLU A 141 10.65 0.07 -17.56
CA GLU A 141 11.78 -0.55 -16.85
C GLU A 141 12.05 0.19 -15.54
N GLU A 142 12.14 1.52 -15.57
CA GLU A 142 12.33 2.34 -14.35
C GLU A 142 11.14 2.23 -13.37
N VAL A 143 9.91 2.13 -13.89
CA VAL A 143 8.71 1.95 -13.05
C VAL A 143 8.76 0.59 -12.32
N ALA A 144 9.22 -0.45 -12.99
CA ALA A 144 9.32 -1.80 -12.44
C ALA A 144 10.53 -2.04 -11.53
N GLU A 145 11.51 -1.12 -11.49
CA GLU A 145 12.68 -1.26 -10.63
C GLU A 145 12.29 -1.38 -9.16
N HIS A 146 12.92 -2.30 -8.44
CA HIS A 146 12.61 -2.52 -7.03
C HIS A 146 12.88 -1.26 -6.17
N ALA A 147 13.92 -0.49 -6.50
CA ALA A 147 14.22 0.79 -5.86
C ALA A 147 13.07 1.81 -6.00
N ASN A 148 12.33 1.79 -7.13
CA ASN A 148 11.14 2.59 -7.30
C ASN A 148 10.01 2.14 -6.36
N LEU A 149 9.79 0.83 -6.24
CA LEU A 149 8.79 0.26 -5.31
C LEU A 149 9.14 0.55 -3.85
N GLU A 150 10.42 0.52 -3.48
CA GLU A 150 10.90 0.92 -2.15
C GLU A 150 10.62 2.41 -1.88
N THR A 151 10.86 3.28 -2.86
CA THR A 151 10.54 4.71 -2.76
C THR A 151 9.03 4.90 -2.57
N HIS A 152 8.22 4.13 -3.30
CA HIS A 152 6.78 4.10 -3.12
C HIS A 152 6.35 3.66 -1.73
N PHE A 153 7.09 2.76 -1.08
CA PHE A 153 6.83 2.36 0.30
C PHE A 153 7.23 3.44 1.31
N ILE A 154 8.36 4.13 1.08
CA ILE A 154 8.91 5.12 2.00
C ILE A 154 8.06 6.40 2.05
N ASP A 155 7.72 6.97 0.89
CA ASP A 155 7.04 8.27 0.82
C ASP A 155 6.06 8.45 -0.35
N SER A 156 5.88 7.42 -1.18
CA SER A 156 5.00 7.44 -2.36
C SER A 156 5.39 8.44 -3.45
N SER A 157 6.66 8.86 -3.50
CA SER A 157 7.18 9.75 -4.55
C SER A 157 7.76 9.03 -5.78
N GLY A 158 7.65 7.70 -5.83
CA GLY A 158 8.15 6.90 -6.94
C GLY A 158 7.41 7.18 -8.26
N LEU A 159 7.98 6.68 -9.35
CA LEU A 159 7.45 6.77 -10.71
C LEU A 159 6.19 5.93 -10.87
N ILE A 160 5.25 6.43 -11.66
CA ILE A 160 4.02 5.76 -12.09
C ILE A 160 3.97 5.78 -13.61
N SER A 161 3.56 4.67 -14.23
CA SER A 161 3.40 4.61 -15.68
C SER A 161 2.17 5.38 -16.15
N TRP A 162 2.27 6.04 -17.31
CA TRP A 162 1.11 6.63 -17.98
C TRP A 162 0.04 5.60 -18.34
N ASP A 163 0.41 4.33 -18.48
CA ASP A 163 -0.52 3.25 -18.80
C ASP A 163 -1.60 3.06 -17.72
N MET A 164 -1.32 3.43 -16.47
CA MET A 164 -2.32 3.43 -15.39
C MET A 164 -3.56 4.26 -15.74
N PHE A 165 -3.41 5.32 -16.56
CA PHE A 165 -4.46 6.29 -16.91
C PHE A 165 -5.05 6.07 -18.31
N LYS A 166 -4.82 4.91 -18.93
CA LYS A 166 -5.45 4.55 -20.20
C LYS A 166 -6.97 4.54 -20.09
N GLN A 167 -7.62 4.80 -21.22
CA GLN A 167 -9.08 4.72 -21.34
C GLN A 167 -9.59 3.28 -21.19
N ASP A 168 -8.86 2.32 -21.75
CA ASP A 168 -9.20 0.90 -21.68
C ASP A 168 -8.41 0.25 -20.53
N ALA A 169 -9.14 -0.22 -19.52
CA ALA A 169 -8.58 -0.93 -18.38
C ALA A 169 -8.25 -2.39 -18.72
N ASP A 170 -7.19 -2.91 -18.10
CA ASP A 170 -6.75 -4.30 -18.29
C ASP A 170 -7.65 -5.30 -17.53
N TYR A 171 -8.43 -4.80 -16.56
CA TYR A 171 -9.42 -5.55 -15.80
C TYR A 171 -10.77 -4.83 -15.83
N PRO A 172 -11.90 -5.57 -15.82
CA PRO A 172 -13.21 -4.96 -15.62
C PRO A 172 -13.37 -4.51 -14.17
N PHE A 173 -14.11 -3.41 -13.97
CA PHE A 173 -14.58 -3.02 -12.64
C PHE A 173 -15.40 -4.16 -12.01
N VAL A 174 -15.15 -4.44 -10.73
CA VAL A 174 -15.97 -5.34 -9.92
C VAL A 174 -16.47 -4.60 -8.69
N ASP A 175 -17.79 -4.58 -8.49
CA ASP A 175 -18.41 -4.11 -7.25
C ASP A 175 -18.26 -5.18 -6.15
N TRP A 176 -17.03 -5.40 -5.71
CA TRP A 176 -16.65 -6.48 -4.81
C TRP A 176 -17.04 -6.19 -3.35
N SER A 177 -17.20 -7.26 -2.58
CA SER A 177 -17.38 -7.20 -1.13
C SER A 177 -16.89 -8.50 -0.51
N PHE A 178 -16.00 -8.37 0.47
CA PHE A 178 -15.50 -9.45 1.32
C PHE A 178 -15.92 -9.24 2.78
N SER A 179 -16.82 -8.28 3.03
CA SER A 179 -17.16 -7.84 4.38
C SER A 179 -18.07 -8.83 5.11
N GLY A 180 -17.96 -8.82 6.43
CA GLY A 180 -18.69 -9.71 7.32
C GLY A 180 -18.37 -9.37 8.77
N THR A 181 -18.53 -10.34 9.67
CA THR A 181 -17.91 -10.25 10.99
C THR A 181 -16.39 -10.34 10.86
N THR A 182 -15.63 -9.81 11.82
CA THR A 182 -14.15 -9.85 11.76
C THR A 182 -13.59 -11.28 11.72
N GLU A 183 -14.33 -12.27 12.24
CA GLU A 183 -13.99 -13.69 12.10
C GLU A 183 -14.17 -14.21 10.67
N GLU A 184 -15.28 -13.85 10.01
CA GLU A 184 -15.55 -14.19 8.61
C GLU A 184 -14.58 -13.47 7.67
N GLU A 185 -14.30 -12.19 7.94
CA GLU A 185 -13.33 -11.40 7.19
C GLU A 185 -11.93 -12.00 7.28
N PHE A 186 -11.48 -12.37 8.50
CA PHE A 186 -10.20 -13.06 8.69
C PHE A 186 -10.14 -14.37 7.90
N ALA A 187 -11.18 -15.21 7.97
CA ALA A 187 -11.24 -16.46 7.23
C ALA A 187 -11.25 -16.24 5.71
N THR A 188 -11.96 -15.22 5.24
CA THR A 188 -12.04 -14.85 3.81
C THR A 188 -10.69 -14.40 3.28
N LEU A 189 -9.99 -13.52 4.00
CA LEU A 189 -8.65 -13.08 3.61
C LEU A 189 -7.62 -14.24 3.62
N MET A 190 -7.69 -15.10 4.63
CA MET A 190 -6.85 -16.31 4.71
C MET A 190 -7.12 -17.28 3.55
N ALA A 191 -8.35 -17.36 3.06
CA ALA A 191 -8.69 -18.19 1.91
C ALA A 191 -7.99 -17.70 0.63
N ILE A 192 -7.88 -16.39 0.43
CA ILE A 192 -7.14 -15.82 -0.71
C ILE A 192 -5.67 -16.23 -0.64
N PHE A 193 -5.00 -16.09 0.51
CA PHE A 193 -3.60 -16.53 0.66
C PHE A 193 -3.42 -18.03 0.40
N LYS A 194 -4.39 -18.84 0.82
CA LYS A 194 -4.38 -20.29 0.55
C LYS A 194 -4.53 -20.60 -0.94
N GLU A 195 -5.36 -19.86 -1.67
CA GLU A 195 -5.51 -19.99 -3.12
C GLU A 195 -4.24 -19.59 -3.88
N GLU A 196 -3.48 -18.63 -3.34
CA GLU A 196 -2.18 -18.21 -3.87
C GLU A 196 -1.01 -19.15 -3.50
N ASP A 197 -1.28 -20.23 -2.77
CA ASP A 197 -0.27 -21.14 -2.20
C ASP A 197 0.77 -20.39 -1.34
N LYS A 198 0.30 -19.47 -0.50
CA LYS A 198 1.13 -18.65 0.39
C LYS A 198 0.87 -18.94 1.85
N GLU A 199 1.92 -19.33 2.54
CA GLU A 199 1.90 -19.55 3.98
C GLU A 199 1.89 -18.21 4.73
N VAL A 200 1.10 -18.14 5.80
CA VAL A 200 0.91 -16.92 6.60
C VAL A 200 1.44 -17.17 8.01
N TYR A 201 2.43 -16.38 8.43
CA TYR A 201 3.01 -16.44 9.77
C TYR A 201 2.50 -15.27 10.60
N ILE A 202 1.88 -15.57 11.74
CA ILE A 202 1.29 -14.56 12.64
C ILE A 202 2.01 -14.62 13.99
N ALA A 203 2.52 -13.48 14.44
CA ALA A 203 2.96 -13.28 15.82
C ALA A 203 1.95 -12.40 16.56
N ASP A 204 1.43 -12.91 17.68
CA ASP A 204 0.47 -12.23 18.54
C ASP A 204 1.16 -11.53 19.73
N TYR A 205 0.69 -10.34 20.08
CA TYR A 205 1.23 -9.52 21.16
C TYR A 205 0.10 -8.94 22.02
N GLU A 206 0.04 -9.32 23.30
CA GLU A 206 -0.98 -8.81 24.25
C GLU A 206 -0.35 -8.10 25.47
N HIS A 207 0.97 -7.98 25.51
CA HIS A 207 1.73 -7.55 26.69
C HIS A 207 1.55 -6.07 27.09
N LEU A 208 0.90 -5.25 26.24
CA LEU A 208 0.58 -3.84 26.51
C LEU A 208 -0.92 -3.59 26.72
N SER A 209 -1.71 -4.64 26.97
CA SER A 209 -3.18 -4.56 27.21
C SER A 209 -3.99 -4.05 26.01
N VAL A 210 -3.38 -4.03 24.83
CA VAL A 210 -4.04 -3.87 23.53
C VAL A 210 -3.54 -5.02 22.68
N TYR A 211 -4.44 -5.68 21.95
CA TYR A 211 -4.02 -6.74 21.04
C TYR A 211 -3.29 -6.11 19.86
N ALA A 212 -2.11 -6.62 19.57
CA ALA A 212 -1.35 -6.32 18.38
C ALA A 212 -0.87 -7.60 17.70
N CYS A 213 -0.65 -7.55 16.40
CA CYS A 213 -0.07 -8.64 15.65
C CYS A 213 0.94 -8.14 14.63
N ARG A 214 1.80 -9.06 14.21
CA ARG A 214 2.66 -8.89 13.05
C ARG A 214 2.54 -10.11 12.15
N ILE A 215 2.21 -9.87 10.89
CA ILE A 215 1.96 -10.90 9.90
C ILE A 215 3.05 -10.85 8.83
N ILE A 216 3.55 -12.02 8.47
CA ILE A 216 4.54 -12.21 7.41
C ILE A 216 4.00 -13.24 6.44
N VAL A 217 4.01 -12.90 5.16
CA VAL A 217 3.61 -13.76 4.04
C VAL A 217 4.73 -13.72 2.99
N PRO A 218 5.70 -14.63 3.04
CA PRO A 218 6.85 -14.60 2.15
C PRO A 218 6.43 -14.67 0.67
N GLY A 219 6.98 -13.77 -0.15
CA GLY A 219 6.61 -13.53 -1.54
C GLY A 219 5.39 -12.64 -1.74
N MET A 220 4.82 -12.06 -0.67
CA MET A 220 3.72 -11.08 -0.76
C MET A 220 3.93 -9.88 0.16
N SER A 221 4.33 -10.09 1.41
CA SER A 221 4.50 -9.01 2.39
C SER A 221 5.90 -8.40 2.41
N ASP A 222 6.84 -8.92 1.63
CA ASP A 222 8.21 -8.43 1.53
C ASP A 222 8.20 -7.01 0.94
N ILE A 223 8.94 -6.10 1.58
CA ILE A 223 9.16 -4.73 1.09
C ILE A 223 10.49 -4.66 0.34
N TYR A 224 11.52 -5.32 0.88
CA TYR A 224 12.85 -5.40 0.30
C TYR A 224 13.14 -6.81 -0.20
N PRO A 225 14.02 -6.97 -1.20
CA PRO A 225 14.29 -8.24 -1.81
C PRO A 225 15.24 -9.04 -0.91
N ALA A 226 15.23 -10.37 -1.02
CA ALA A 226 16.02 -11.21 -0.11
C ALA A 226 17.54 -10.93 -0.21
N GLU A 227 17.99 -10.50 -1.39
CA GLU A 227 19.36 -10.08 -1.71
C GLU A 227 19.90 -9.00 -0.75
N ASP A 228 19.03 -8.18 -0.18
CA ASP A 228 19.40 -7.14 0.78
C ASP A 228 19.98 -7.70 2.07
N LEU A 229 19.71 -8.97 2.41
CA LEU A 229 20.40 -9.64 3.51
C LEU A 229 21.91 -9.74 3.31
N TRP A 230 22.39 -9.64 2.07
CA TRP A 230 23.80 -9.60 1.71
C TRP A 230 24.26 -8.19 1.32
N LEU A 231 23.47 -7.47 0.53
CA LEU A 231 23.89 -6.22 -0.10
C LEU A 231 23.64 -4.99 0.78
N ALA A 232 22.55 -4.99 1.55
CA ALA A 232 22.07 -3.83 2.30
C ALA A 232 21.72 -4.15 3.76
N ASN A 233 22.33 -5.17 4.35
CA ASN A 233 21.96 -5.64 5.68
C ASN A 233 22.24 -4.58 6.76
N ASN A 234 21.20 -4.16 7.49
CA ASN A 234 21.29 -3.15 8.53
C ASN A 234 22.25 -3.50 9.69
N SER A 235 22.70 -4.76 9.78
CA SER A 235 23.67 -5.22 10.77
C SER A 235 25.10 -5.40 10.23
N MET A 236 25.33 -5.18 8.93
CA MET A 236 26.62 -5.41 8.25
C MET A 236 27.79 -4.70 8.95
N GLY A 237 27.59 -3.45 9.36
CA GLY A 237 28.61 -2.64 10.05
C GLY A 237 28.75 -2.90 11.56
N SER A 238 27.97 -3.81 12.14
CA SER A 238 27.90 -3.98 13.61
C SER A 238 29.24 -4.36 14.26
N HIS A 239 30.08 -5.13 13.56
CA HIS A 239 31.40 -5.54 14.01
C HIS A 239 32.40 -4.37 14.15
N LEU A 240 32.14 -3.24 13.48
CA LEU A 240 32.97 -2.04 13.57
C LEU A 240 32.61 -1.18 14.80
N ARG A 241 31.50 -1.46 15.50
CA ARG A 241 31.00 -0.61 16.59
C ARG A 241 31.96 -0.52 17.78
N GLU A 242 32.60 -1.63 18.13
CA GLU A 242 33.57 -1.70 19.25
C GLU A 242 34.98 -1.32 18.80
N THR A 243 35.21 -1.15 17.50
CA THR A 243 36.48 -0.62 17.02
C THR A 243 36.55 0.85 17.43
N PRO A 244 37.58 1.29 18.18
CA PRO A 244 37.71 2.69 18.56
C PRO A 244 37.80 3.53 17.29
N ALA A 245 36.74 4.26 16.98
CA ALA A 245 36.79 5.29 15.95
C ALA A 245 37.90 6.28 16.34
N LEU A 246 38.70 6.66 15.34
CA LEU A 246 39.78 7.66 15.28
C LEU A 246 39.91 8.63 16.49
N PRO A 247 41.16 8.94 16.89
CA PRO A 247 41.55 9.32 18.25
C PRO A 247 40.81 10.53 18.83
N ALA A 248 40.60 10.51 20.16
CA ALA A 248 40.29 11.71 20.93
C ALA A 248 41.30 12.81 20.56
N GLY A 249 40.79 13.91 20.01
CA GLY A 249 41.61 15.02 19.51
C GLY A 249 42.63 15.50 20.55
N GLN A 250 43.88 15.63 20.11
CA GLN A 250 44.84 16.59 20.65
C GLN A 250 44.54 17.98 20.08
#